data_AF-A0A5S3YMP5-F1
#
_entry.id   AF-A0A5S3YMP5-F1
#
_cell.length_a   1.000
_cell.length_b   1.000
_cell.length_c   1.000
_cell.angle_alpha   90.00
_cell.angle_beta   90.00
_cell.angle_gamma   90.00
#
_symmetry.space_group_name_H-M   'P 1'
#
loop_
_entity.id
_entity.type
_entity.pdbx_description
1 polymer ?
#
loop_
_entity_poly.entity_id
_entity_poly.type
_entity_poly.pdbx_seq_one_letter_code
_entity_poly.pdbx_strand_id
1 'polypeptide(L)'
;LHSSEFKEREGQYVLLIASNIRQRLRESELQAWQQLIRVISHEINNSLTPVSSLAQSLSGKMTVHRDTQALHVIKQRCEHLQSFVGRYAKASEHLEVSPSVIALQP
;
A
#
# COMPACT_ATOMS: atom_id res chain seq x y z
N LEU A 1 11.14 23.53 15.92
CA LEU A 1 11.63 24.92 15.80
C LEU A 1 12.36 25.20 17.09
N HIS A 2 13.65 25.51 17.02
CA HIS A 2 14.43 25.88 18.21
C HIS A 2 14.74 27.37 18.13
N SER A 3 14.56 28.08 19.25
CA SER A 3 14.92 29.48 19.37
C SER A 3 15.97 29.62 20.47
N SER A 4 17.04 30.36 20.18
CA SER A 4 18.04 30.75 21.18
C SER A 4 18.21 32.26 21.14
N GLU A 5 18.29 32.90 22.30
CA GLU A 5 18.58 34.33 22.39
C GLU A 5 20.07 34.53 22.57
N PHE A 6 20.66 35.46 21.81
CA PHE A 6 22.03 35.88 22.05
C PHE A 6 22.15 37.40 22.04
N LYS A 7 23.02 37.90 22.91
CA LYS A 7 23.36 39.32 23.00
C LYS A 7 24.69 39.57 22.32
N GLU A 8 24.70 40.52 21.40
CA GLU A 8 25.92 41.13 20.88
C GLU A 8 25.99 42.58 21.36
N ARG A 9 27.17 43.22 21.27
CA ARG A 9 27.48 44.51 21.92
C ARG A 9 26.47 45.65 21.65
N GLU A 10 25.66 45.57 20.59
CA GLU A 10 24.67 46.59 20.23
C GLU A 10 23.22 46.07 20.10
N GLY A 11 22.89 44.83 20.50
CA GLY A 11 21.51 44.34 20.36
C GLY A 11 21.22 42.94 20.91
N GLN A 12 19.93 42.68 21.14
CA GLN A 12 19.39 41.34 21.40
C GLN A 12 18.90 40.72 20.10
N TYR A 13 19.35 39.52 19.80
CA TYR A 13 18.97 38.77 18.60
C TYR A 13 18.34 37.43 18.99
N VAL A 14 17.36 37.00 18.21
CA VAL A 14 16.74 35.67 18.32
C VAL A 14 17.22 34.82 17.15
N LEU A 15 17.97 33.76 17.45
CA LEU A 15 18.36 32.75 16.48
C LEU A 15 17.24 31.71 16.34
N LEU A 16 16.65 31.61 15.15
CA LEU A 16 15.65 30.61 14.81
C LEU A 16 16.29 29.49 13.99
N ILE A 17 16.17 28.25 14.46
CA ILE A 17 16.61 27.04 13.75
C ILE A 17 15.39 26.19 13.40
N ALA A 18 15.18 25.95 12.11
CA ALA A 18 14.12 25.10 11.57
C ALA A 18 14.72 23.99 10.70
N SER A 19 14.37 22.74 11.00
CA SER A 19 14.77 21.58 10.21
C SER A 19 13.69 21.23 9.18
N ASN A 20 14.07 21.03 7.92
CA ASN A 20 13.14 20.56 6.90
C ASN A 20 12.85 19.07 7.10
N ILE A 21 11.64 18.73 7.55
CA ILE A 21 11.20 17.36 7.81
C ILE A 21 10.43 16.73 6.64
N ARG A 22 10.25 17.45 5.51
CA ARG A 22 9.36 17.00 4.41
C ARG A 22 9.77 15.65 3.85
N GLN A 23 11.07 15.38 3.74
CA GLN A 23 11.55 14.11 3.24
C GLN A 23 11.20 12.97 4.20
N ARG A 24 11.54 13.11 5.49
CA ARG A 24 11.20 12.09 6.50
C ARG A 24 9.70 11.88 6.65
N LEU A 25 8.91 12.95 6.50
CA LEU A 25 7.45 12.85 6.52
C LEU A 25 6.94 12.03 5.33
N ARG A 26 7.42 12.31 4.10
CA ARG A 26 7.05 11.53 2.91
C ARG A 26 7.44 10.06 3.01
N GLU A 27 8.62 9.77 3.55
CA GLU A 27 9.07 8.39 3.80
C GLU A 27 8.13 7.69 4.78
N SER A 28 7.77 8.35 5.88
CA SER A 28 6.82 7.84 6.87
C SER A 28 5.41 7.63 6.29
N GLU A 29 4.93 8.55 5.46
CA GLU A 29 3.64 8.44 4.78
C GLU A 29 3.64 7.25 3.81
N LEU A 30 4.70 7.11 3.00
CA LEU A 30 4.84 5.99 2.07
C LEU A 30 4.84 4.64 2.80
N GLN A 31 5.59 4.53 3.90
CA GLN A 31 5.62 3.33 4.74
C GLN A 31 4.23 3.00 5.31
N ALA A 32 3.53 4.02 5.83
CA ALA A 32 2.16 3.84 6.34
C ALA A 32 1.20 3.39 5.24
N TRP A 33 1.30 3.97 4.04
CA TRP A 33 0.51 3.58 2.88
C TRP A 33 0.77 2.14 2.43
N GLN A 34 2.04 1.72 2.37
CA GLN A 34 2.41 0.34 2.03
C GLN A 34 1.86 -0.66 3.06
N GLN A 35 1.98 -0.33 4.35
CA GLN A 35 1.45 -1.17 5.41
C GLN A 35 -0.08 -1.30 5.32
N LEU A 36 -0.77 -0.20 5.02
CA LEU A 36 -2.22 -0.19 4.83
C LEU A 36 -2.62 -1.11 3.65
N ILE A 37 -1.97 -0.97 2.49
CA ILE A 37 -2.25 -1.82 1.32
C ILE A 37 -2.03 -3.30 1.66
N ARG A 38 -0.96 -3.63 2.38
CA ARG A 38 -0.69 -5.00 2.82
C ARG A 38 -1.79 -5.55 3.71
N VAL A 39 -2.21 -4.81 4.76
CA VAL A 39 -3.25 -5.26 5.68
C VAL A 39 -4.58 -5.42 4.96
N ILE A 40 -4.99 -4.45 4.15
CA ILE A 40 -6.25 -4.53 3.39
C ILE A 40 -6.21 -5.70 2.40
N SER A 41 -5.09 -5.95 1.74
CA SER A 41 -4.94 -7.09 0.84
C SER A 41 -5.10 -8.41 1.58
N HIS A 42 -4.55 -8.51 2.78
CA HIS A 42 -4.72 -9.66 3.66
C HIS A 42 -6.19 -9.84 4.07
N GLU A 43 -6.87 -8.78 4.52
CA GLU A 43 -8.26 -8.86 4.94
C GLU A 43 -9.24 -9.20 3.80
N ILE A 44 -8.97 -8.69 2.59
CA ILE A 44 -9.72 -9.09 1.39
C ILE A 44 -9.51 -10.58 1.10
N ASN A 45 -8.27 -11.06 1.13
CA ASN A 45 -7.98 -12.47 0.90
C ASN A 45 -8.59 -13.38 1.98
N ASN A 46 -8.57 -12.94 3.25
CA ASN A 46 -9.21 -13.63 4.37
C ASN A 46 -10.72 -13.75 4.18
N SER A 47 -11.34 -12.75 3.56
CA SER A 47 -12.78 -12.76 3.28
C SER A 47 -13.12 -13.63 2.07
N LEU A 48 -12.33 -13.56 0.99
CA LEU A 48 -12.65 -14.24 -0.28
C LEU A 48 -12.28 -15.72 -0.31
N THR A 49 -11.22 -16.13 0.40
CA THR A 49 -10.77 -17.53 0.44
C THR A 49 -11.88 -18.48 0.93
N PRO A 50 -12.52 -18.24 2.09
CA PRO A 50 -13.59 -19.11 2.55
C PRO A 50 -14.80 -19.08 1.60
N VAL A 51 -15.18 -17.92 1.06
CA VAL A 51 -16.29 -17.81 0.09
C VAL A 51 -16.04 -18.64 -1.16
N SER A 52 -14.82 -18.59 -1.71
CA SER A 52 -14.41 -19.41 -2.86
C SER A 52 -14.49 -20.91 -2.55
N SER A 53 -13.96 -21.32 -1.38
CA SER A 53 -13.99 -22.73 -0.94
C SER A 53 -15.41 -23.27 -0.70
N LEU A 54 -16.30 -22.43 -0.15
CA LEU A 54 -17.71 -22.76 0.05
C LEU A 54 -18.44 -22.89 -1.28
N ALA A 55 -18.22 -21.95 -2.20
CA ALA A 55 -18.81 -22.01 -3.54
C ALA A 55 -18.39 -23.29 -4.28
N GLN A 56 -17.10 -23.65 -4.21
CA GLN A 56 -16.59 -24.91 -4.76
C GLN A 56 -17.25 -26.14 -4.10
N SER A 57 -17.32 -26.16 -2.76
CA SER A 57 -17.89 -27.29 -2.01
C SER A 57 -19.39 -27.49 -2.27
N LEU A 58 -20.15 -26.40 -2.38
CA LEU A 58 -21.58 -26.45 -2.71
C LEU A 58 -21.80 -26.85 -4.17
N SER A 59 -20.95 -26.38 -5.09
CA SER A 59 -21.08 -26.68 -6.52
C SER A 59 -21.06 -28.17 -6.82
N GLY A 60 -20.29 -28.97 -6.05
CA GLY A 60 -20.27 -30.43 -6.18
C GLY A 60 -21.49 -31.15 -5.60
N LYS A 61 -22.37 -30.45 -4.88
CA LYS A 61 -23.59 -30.99 -4.27
C LYS A 61 -24.87 -30.56 -4.99
N MET A 62 -24.78 -29.62 -5.93
CA MET A 62 -25.95 -29.11 -6.66
C MET A 62 -26.35 -30.05 -7.81
N THR A 63 -27.65 -30.28 -7.93
CA THR A 63 -28.25 -31.03 -9.04
C THR A 63 -28.81 -30.11 -10.13
N VAL A 64 -29.09 -28.86 -9.77
CA VAL A 64 -29.63 -27.84 -10.68
C VAL A 64 -28.47 -27.13 -11.39
N HIS A 65 -28.40 -27.27 -12.72
CA HIS A 65 -27.33 -26.69 -13.53
C HIS A 65 -27.15 -25.17 -13.35
N ARG A 66 -28.26 -24.45 -13.18
CA ARG A 66 -28.25 -23.00 -12.93
C ARG A 66 -27.52 -22.63 -11.65
N ASP A 67 -27.71 -23.40 -10.58
CA ASP A 67 -27.10 -23.12 -9.27
C ASP A 67 -25.61 -23.44 -9.31
N THR A 68 -25.22 -24.53 -9.98
CA THR A 68 -23.82 -24.87 -10.28
C THR A 68 -23.12 -23.75 -11.06
N GLN A 69 -23.77 -23.20 -12.09
CA GLN A 69 -23.24 -22.04 -12.84
C GLN A 69 -23.10 -20.79 -11.96
N ALA A 70 -24.10 -20.48 -11.12
CA ALA A 70 -24.03 -19.33 -10.23
C ALA A 70 -22.86 -19.45 -9.24
N LEU A 71 -22.68 -20.63 -8.62
CA LEU A 71 -21.57 -20.92 -7.72
C LEU A 71 -20.21 -20.87 -8.43
N HIS A 72 -20.14 -21.34 -9.68
CA HIS A 72 -18.93 -21.22 -10.50
C HIS A 72 -18.56 -19.75 -10.75
N VAL A 73 -19.53 -18.90 -11.08
CA VAL A 73 -19.30 -17.45 -11.25
C VAL A 73 -18.81 -16.81 -9.95
N ILE A 74 -19.39 -17.17 -8.79
CA ILE A 74 -18.94 -16.66 -7.49
C ILE A 74 -17.47 -17.04 -7.24
N LYS A 75 -17.10 -18.31 -7.45
CA LYS A 75 -15.72 -18.79 -7.32
C LYS A 75 -14.77 -18.00 -8.22
N GLN A 76 -15.10 -17.89 -9.51
CA GLN A 76 -14.27 -17.19 -10.48
C GLN A 76 -14.08 -15.71 -10.12
N ARG A 77 -15.13 -15.04 -9.63
CA ARG A 77 -15.03 -13.64 -9.17
C ARG A 77 -14.14 -13.50 -7.94
N CYS A 78 -14.23 -14.42 -6.98
CA CYS A 78 -13.32 -14.43 -5.82
C CYS A 78 -11.87 -14.57 -6.26
N GLU A 79 -11.57 -15.54 -7.12
CA GLU A 79 -10.20 -15.77 -7.64
C GLU A 79 -9.66 -14.58 -8.43
N HIS A 80 -10.50 -13.98 -9.28
CA HIS A 80 -10.13 -12.77 -10.02
C HIS A 80 -9.81 -11.59 -9.09
N LEU A 81 -10.60 -11.38 -8.05
CA LEU A 81 -10.40 -10.28 -7.11
C LEU A 81 -9.16 -10.52 -6.23
N GLN A 82 -8.94 -11.75 -5.75
CA GLN A 82 -7.71 -12.13 -5.05
C GLN A 82 -6.47 -11.86 -5.92
N SER A 83 -6.51 -12.27 -7.19
CA SER A 83 -5.41 -12.02 -8.14
C SER A 83 -5.22 -10.53 -8.41
N PHE A 84 -6.31 -9.78 -8.59
CA PHE A 84 -6.26 -8.32 -8.81
C PHE A 84 -5.61 -7.60 -7.62
N VAL A 85 -6.07 -7.88 -6.40
CA VAL A 85 -5.54 -7.29 -5.17
C VAL A 85 -4.09 -7.66 -4.95
N GLY A 86 -3.71 -8.92 -5.18
CA GLY A 86 -2.32 -9.36 -5.07
C GLY A 86 -1.39 -8.65 -6.07
N ARG A 87 -1.82 -8.48 -7.32
CA ARG A 87 -1.06 -7.71 -8.32
C ARG A 87 -0.95 -6.23 -7.96
N TYR A 88 -2.04 -5.65 -7.45
CA TYR A 88 -2.05 -4.25 -7.02
C TYR A 88 -1.10 -4.01 -5.85
N ALA A 89 -1.15 -4.87 -4.83
CA ALA A 89 -0.23 -4.82 -3.70
C ALA A 89 1.24 -4.91 -4.15
N LYS A 90 1.56 -5.84 -5.05
CA LYS A 90 2.90 -5.97 -5.62
C LYS A 90 3.33 -4.75 -6.43
N ALA A 91 2.41 -4.14 -7.19
CA ALA A 91 2.71 -2.91 -7.94
C ALA A 91 2.92 -1.69 -7.03
N SER A 92 2.35 -1.70 -5.82
CA SER A 92 2.56 -0.66 -4.81
C SER A 92 3.84 -0.85 -3.99
N GLU A 93 4.47 -2.03 -4.08
CA GLU A 93 5.72 -2.35 -3.41
C GLU A 93 6.90 -1.77 -4.20
N HIS A 94 7.48 -0.68 -3.66
CA HIS A 94 8.71 0.02 -4.06
C HIS A 94 9.04 0.19 -5.56
N LEU A 95 8.72 1.38 -6.11
CA LEU A 95 9.41 1.96 -7.27
C LEU A 95 10.62 2.76 -6.77
N GLU A 96 11.72 2.09 -6.46
CA GLU A 96 12.97 2.77 -6.09
C GLU A 96 13.66 3.27 -7.37
N VAL A 97 13.28 4.47 -7.82
CA VAL A 97 14.04 5.16 -8.87
C VAL A 97 15.34 5.64 -8.24
N SER A 98 16.38 4.82 -8.33
CA SER A 98 17.75 5.25 -8.06
C SER A 98 18.18 6.16 -9.21
N PRO A 99 18.35 7.47 -9.02
CA PRO A 99 18.89 8.31 -10.07
C PRO A 99 20.32 7.83 -10.36
N SER A 100 20.52 7.18 -11.50
CA SER A 100 21.86 6.93 -12.02
C SER A 100 22.35 8.24 -12.63
N VAL A 101 23.48 8.74 -12.14
CA VAL A 101 24.18 9.86 -12.79
C VAL A 101 24.68 9.32 -14.13
N ILE A 102 23.98 9.64 -15.20
CA ILE A 102 24.46 9.37 -16.56
C ILE A 102 25.49 10.45 -16.86
N ALA A 103 26.78 10.08 -16.87
CA ALA A 103 27.82 10.95 -17.36
C ALA A 103 27.58 11.16 -18.87
N LEU A 104 27.21 12.39 -19.25
CA LEU A 104 27.19 12.79 -20.65
C LEU A 104 28.66 12.83 -21.11
N GLN A 105 29.04 11.92 -22.00
CA GLN A 105 30.30 12.05 -22.72
C GLN A 105 30.22 13.24 -23.69
N PRO A 106 31.33 13.97 -23.88
CA PRO A 106 31.36 15.20 -24.68
C PRO A 106 31.02 14.97 -26.16
#